data_AF-A0A0C6EAK1-F1
#
_entry.id   AF-A0A0C6EAK1-F1
#
_cell.length_a   1.000
_cell.length_b   1.000
_cell.length_c   1.000
_cell.angle_alpha   90.00
_cell.angle_beta   90.00
_cell.angle_gamma   90.00
#
_symmetry.space_group_name_H-M   'P 1'
#
loop_
_entity.id
_entity.type
_entity.pdbx_description
1 polymer ?
#
loop_
_entity_poly.entity_id
_entity_poly.type
_entity_poly.pdbx_seq_one_letter_code
_entity_poly.pdbx_strand_id
1 'polypeptide(L)'
;MDFKVLLGAVMLVSLSVAGCSTKNYGRQPELTDFERQTMSCREIDLEQAKVQGFLTHVREESEFDGRSVLSFLGDFGIGNLMEKDAAVDSANQRLTQLAGAKMQRGCTYAYEAEAPAQQPYAPPRAYAPDGPASASARSVDAQLDELNRMQLPYEEYQRRYREITGQ
;
A
#
# COMPACT_ATOMS: atom_id res chain seq x y z
N MET A 1 -16.03 47.46 -6.47
CA MET A 1 -16.56 46.08 -6.58
C MET A 1 -17.60 45.92 -5.48
N ASP A 2 -18.86 45.79 -5.84
CA ASP A 2 -19.97 45.73 -4.88
C ASP A 2 -19.81 44.55 -3.92
N PHE A 3 -20.08 44.78 -2.63
CA PHE A 3 -20.00 43.75 -1.59
C PHE A 3 -20.84 42.51 -1.92
N LYS A 4 -21.96 42.70 -2.64
CA LYS A 4 -22.80 41.63 -3.19
C LYS A 4 -22.09 40.75 -4.23
N VAL A 5 -21.27 41.35 -5.09
CA VAL A 5 -20.47 40.64 -6.11
C VAL A 5 -19.34 39.86 -5.44
N LEU A 6 -18.71 40.44 -4.42
CA LEU A 6 -17.69 39.75 -3.62
C LEU A 6 -18.28 38.55 -2.86
N LEU A 7 -19.45 38.71 -2.24
CA LEU A 7 -20.10 37.66 -1.46
C LEU A 7 -20.65 36.53 -2.35
N GLY A 8 -21.18 36.87 -3.53
CA GLY A 8 -21.58 35.89 -4.54
C GLY A 8 -20.39 35.09 -5.10
N ALA A 9 -19.26 35.75 -5.38
CA ALA A 9 -18.06 35.09 -5.88
C ALA A 9 -17.43 34.14 -4.83
N VAL A 10 -17.40 34.55 -3.55
CA VAL A 10 -16.88 33.71 -2.45
C VAL A 10 -17.75 32.46 -2.26
N MET A 11 -19.08 32.59 -2.33
CA MET A 11 -20.00 31.46 -2.19
C MET A 11 -19.84 30.46 -3.35
N LEU A 12 -19.72 30.95 -4.59
CA LEU A 12 -19.51 30.10 -5.77
C LEU A 12 -18.17 29.36 -5.73
N VAL A 13 -17.11 30.00 -5.24
CA VAL A 13 -15.79 29.36 -5.05
C VAL A 13 -15.85 28.30 -3.95
N SER A 14 -16.55 28.55 -2.84
CA SER A 14 -16.64 27.57 -1.74
C SER A 14 -17.34 26.26 -2.10
N LEU A 15 -18.30 26.26 -3.04
CA LEU A 15 -18.95 25.01 -3.50
C LEU A 15 -18.05 24.18 -4.43
N SER A 16 -17.05 24.80 -5.09
CA SER A 16 -16.16 24.09 -6.02
C SER A 16 -15.05 23.28 -5.31
N VAL A 17 -14.85 23.45 -4.00
CA VAL A 17 -13.80 22.78 -3.22
C VAL A 17 -14.29 21.52 -2.51
N ALA A 18 -15.60 21.22 -2.52
CA ALA A 18 -16.18 20.11 -1.75
C ALA A 18 -16.08 18.72 -2.41
N GLY A 19 -15.41 18.55 -3.55
CA GLY A 19 -15.70 17.42 -4.45
C GLY A 19 -14.68 16.29 -4.65
N CYS A 20 -13.51 16.25 -4.01
CA CYS A 20 -12.45 15.30 -4.40
C CYS A 20 -11.73 14.59 -3.23
N SER A 21 -12.41 14.25 -2.13
CA SER A 21 -11.78 13.49 -1.03
C SER A 21 -12.53 12.20 -0.68
N THR A 22 -13.04 11.49 -1.68
CA THR A 22 -13.34 10.06 -1.53
C THR A 22 -12.03 9.30 -1.72
N LYS A 23 -11.59 8.56 -0.70
CA LYS A 23 -10.43 7.66 -0.80
C LYS A 23 -10.75 6.58 -1.82
N ASN A 24 -9.88 6.37 -2.81
CA ASN A 24 -10.02 5.29 -3.78
C ASN A 24 -9.20 4.08 -3.30
N TYR A 25 -9.89 3.06 -2.78
CA TYR A 25 -9.28 1.82 -2.32
C TYR A 25 -8.89 0.86 -3.46
N GLY A 26 -9.27 1.17 -4.71
CA GLY A 26 -9.14 0.28 -5.85
C GLY A 26 -10.19 -0.82 -5.88
N ARG A 27 -10.24 -1.58 -6.97
CA ARG A 27 -11.21 -2.67 -7.21
C ARG A 27 -10.53 -3.93 -7.66
N GLN A 28 -11.05 -5.07 -7.20
CA GLN A 28 -10.62 -6.38 -7.68
C GLN A 28 -11.40 -6.73 -8.96
N PRO A 29 -10.72 -6.97 -10.10
CA PRO A 29 -11.41 -7.34 -11.32
C PRO A 29 -11.99 -8.75 -11.19
N GLU A 30 -13.11 -8.98 -11.87
CA GLU A 30 -13.69 -10.31 -11.97
C GLU A 30 -12.73 -11.30 -12.64
N LEU A 31 -12.87 -12.57 -12.28
CA LEU A 31 -12.10 -13.68 -12.79
C LEU A 31 -12.47 -13.95 -14.26
N THR A 32 -11.52 -13.69 -15.15
CA THR A 32 -11.72 -13.86 -16.58
C THR A 32 -11.91 -15.34 -16.96
N ASP A 33 -12.50 -15.60 -18.12
CA ASP A 33 -12.66 -16.98 -18.62
C ASP A 33 -11.31 -17.67 -18.83
N PHE A 34 -10.29 -16.91 -19.26
CA PHE A 34 -8.94 -17.42 -19.47
C PHE A 34 -8.30 -17.84 -18.15
N GLU A 35 -8.38 -17.00 -17.13
CA GLU A 35 -7.91 -17.28 -15.77
C GLU A 35 -8.61 -18.52 -15.19
N ARG A 36 -9.92 -18.66 -15.37
CA ARG A 36 -10.69 -19.84 -14.94
C ARG A 36 -10.21 -21.13 -15.59
N GLN A 37 -9.84 -21.09 -16.87
CA GLN A 37 -9.46 -22.28 -17.63
C GLN A 37 -7.99 -22.67 -17.47
N THR A 38 -7.11 -21.69 -17.27
CA THR A 38 -5.65 -21.90 -17.32
C THR A 38 -4.99 -21.99 -15.96
N MET A 39 -5.59 -21.41 -14.90
CA MET A 39 -4.98 -21.49 -13.58
C MET A 39 -4.94 -22.91 -13.02
N SER A 40 -3.79 -23.23 -12.45
CA SER A 40 -3.55 -24.38 -11.58
C SER A 40 -4.08 -24.15 -10.16
N CYS A 41 -4.26 -25.21 -9.38
CA CYS A 41 -4.70 -25.10 -7.98
C CYS A 41 -3.80 -24.20 -7.14
N ARG A 42 -2.48 -24.26 -7.36
CA ARG A 42 -1.49 -23.39 -6.71
C ARG A 42 -1.71 -21.92 -7.08
N GLU A 43 -1.95 -21.62 -8.36
CA GLU A 43 -2.19 -20.25 -8.81
C GLU A 43 -3.50 -19.70 -8.24
N ILE A 44 -4.56 -20.54 -8.18
CA ILE A 44 -5.83 -20.16 -7.54
C ILE A 44 -5.60 -19.82 -6.05
N ASP A 45 -4.80 -20.60 -5.32
CA ASP A 45 -4.49 -20.32 -3.92
C ASP A 45 -3.65 -19.04 -3.75
N LEU A 46 -2.69 -18.79 -4.64
CA LEU A 46 -1.91 -17.56 -4.65
C LEU A 46 -2.79 -16.33 -4.95
N GLU A 47 -3.72 -16.44 -5.90
CA GLU A 47 -4.68 -15.38 -6.19
C GLU A 47 -5.64 -15.13 -5.01
N GLN A 48 -6.11 -16.19 -4.33
CA GLN A 48 -6.90 -16.04 -3.10
C GLN A 48 -6.12 -15.30 -2.02
N ALA A 49 -4.83 -15.63 -1.82
CA ALA A 49 -3.97 -14.95 -0.86
C ALA A 49 -3.76 -13.47 -1.22
N LYS A 50 -3.59 -13.13 -2.51
CA LYS A 50 -3.49 -11.73 -2.96
C LYS A 50 -4.76 -10.94 -2.64
N VAL A 51 -5.93 -11.52 -2.88
CA VAL A 51 -7.21 -10.87 -2.57
C VAL A 51 -7.40 -10.68 -1.06
N GLN A 52 -6.95 -11.64 -0.24
CA GLN A 52 -6.91 -11.47 1.22
C GLN A 52 -5.97 -10.35 1.65
N GLY A 53 -4.79 -10.23 1.03
CA GLY A 53 -3.87 -9.12 1.26
C GLY A 53 -4.49 -7.77 0.92
N PHE A 54 -5.24 -7.69 -0.18
CA PHE A 54 -6.02 -6.50 -0.53
C PHE A 54 -7.07 -6.16 0.54
N LEU A 55 -7.84 -7.14 1.02
CA LEU A 55 -8.82 -6.91 2.09
C LEU A 55 -8.18 -6.38 3.39
N THR A 56 -7.01 -6.91 3.75
CA THR A 56 -6.23 -6.40 4.89
C THR A 56 -5.79 -4.97 4.65
N HIS A 57 -5.26 -4.67 3.47
CA HIS A 57 -4.83 -3.31 3.11
C HIS A 57 -5.98 -2.29 3.18
N VAL A 58 -7.15 -2.62 2.62
CA VAL A 58 -8.35 -1.76 2.69
C VAL A 58 -8.79 -1.53 4.13
N ARG A 59 -8.68 -2.56 5.00
CA ARG A 59 -9.01 -2.44 6.43
C ARG A 59 -8.04 -1.53 7.17
N GLU A 60 -6.73 -1.72 6.97
CA GLU A 60 -5.68 -0.91 7.59
C GLU A 60 -5.74 0.56 7.16
N GLU A 61 -5.96 0.83 5.86
CA GLU A 61 -6.13 2.18 5.32
C GLU A 61 -7.43 2.85 5.83
N SER A 62 -8.42 2.05 6.19
CA SER A 62 -9.66 2.49 6.83
C SER A 62 -9.52 2.76 8.34
N GLU A 63 -8.54 2.16 9.04
CA GLU A 63 -8.36 2.32 10.49
C GLU A 63 -7.68 3.66 10.85
N PHE A 64 -6.81 4.17 9.99
CA PHE A 64 -6.23 5.52 10.12
C PHE A 64 -7.19 6.60 9.59
N ASP A 65 -8.21 6.94 10.38
CA ASP A 65 -8.78 8.27 10.33
C ASP A 65 -9.15 8.76 11.74
N GLY A 66 -8.15 9.08 12.57
CA GLY A 66 -8.36 9.85 13.80
C GLY A 66 -8.95 11.26 13.55
N ARG A 67 -9.06 11.69 12.29
CA ARG A 67 -9.80 12.88 11.84
C ARG A 67 -11.24 12.53 11.41
N SER A 68 -11.66 11.26 11.41
CA SER A 68 -13.04 10.82 11.13
C SER A 68 -14.06 11.30 12.15
N VAL A 69 -13.63 11.79 13.31
CA VAL A 69 -14.52 12.49 14.25
C VAL A 69 -15.06 13.80 13.63
N LEU A 70 -14.34 14.40 12.67
CA LEU A 70 -14.83 15.51 11.84
C LEU A 70 -15.47 15.04 10.53
N SER A 71 -15.04 13.92 9.95
CA SER A 71 -15.67 13.31 8.75
C SER A 71 -17.08 12.76 9.03
N PHE A 72 -17.39 12.39 10.28
CA PHE A 72 -18.74 12.03 10.73
C PHE A 72 -19.71 13.24 10.74
N LEU A 73 -19.20 14.48 10.79
CA LEU A 73 -20.03 15.69 10.91
C LEU A 73 -20.43 16.33 9.57
N GLY A 74 -19.91 15.86 8.42
CA GLY A 74 -20.34 16.40 7.13
C GLY A 74 -19.73 15.66 5.95
N ASP A 75 -20.55 14.87 5.26
CA ASP A 75 -20.41 14.38 3.87
C ASP A 75 -19.26 13.39 3.56
N PHE A 76 -18.06 13.55 4.11
CA PHE A 76 -16.88 12.73 3.77
C PHE A 76 -16.88 11.32 4.40
N GLY A 77 -17.60 11.10 5.50
CA GLY A 77 -17.68 9.79 6.16
C GLY A 77 -18.50 8.75 5.38
N ILE A 78 -19.61 9.17 4.76
CA ILE A 78 -20.51 8.26 4.02
C ILE A 78 -19.87 7.83 2.70
N GLY A 79 -19.26 8.77 1.96
CA GLY A 79 -18.58 8.46 0.70
C GLY A 79 -17.42 7.48 0.86
N ASN A 80 -16.59 7.66 1.89
CA ASN A 80 -15.48 6.75 2.19
C ASN A 80 -15.96 5.36 2.65
N LEU A 81 -17.03 5.30 3.45
CA LEU A 81 -17.64 4.03 3.83
C LEU A 81 -18.19 3.29 2.62
N MET A 82 -18.92 3.98 1.74
CA MET A 82 -19.45 3.40 0.50
C MET A 82 -18.33 2.90 -0.42
N GLU A 83 -17.23 3.64 -0.55
CA GLU A 83 -16.10 3.22 -1.37
C GLU A 83 -15.37 2.02 -0.75
N LYS A 84 -15.25 1.95 0.58
CA LYS A 84 -14.73 0.77 1.29
C LYS A 84 -15.61 -0.45 1.06
N ASP A 85 -16.92 -0.32 1.24
CA ASP A 85 -17.86 -1.43 1.09
C ASP A 85 -17.82 -1.95 -0.35
N ALA A 86 -17.80 -1.04 -1.33
CA ALA A 86 -17.76 -1.43 -2.72
C ALA A 86 -16.39 -2.04 -3.13
N ALA A 87 -15.28 -1.65 -2.50
CA ALA A 87 -13.98 -2.31 -2.65
C ALA A 87 -13.99 -3.73 -2.05
N VAL A 88 -14.55 -3.88 -0.83
CA VAL A 88 -14.71 -5.17 -0.15
C VAL A 88 -15.63 -6.10 -0.94
N ASP A 89 -16.73 -5.60 -1.48
CA ASP A 89 -17.67 -6.36 -2.32
C ASP A 89 -16.98 -6.91 -3.57
N SER A 90 -16.19 -6.07 -4.26
CA SER A 90 -15.42 -6.52 -5.44
C SER A 90 -14.42 -7.63 -5.09
N ALA A 91 -13.77 -7.55 -3.93
CA ALA A 91 -12.84 -8.57 -3.45
C ALA A 91 -13.57 -9.87 -3.08
N ASN A 92 -14.71 -9.79 -2.39
CA ASN A 92 -15.53 -10.94 -2.03
C ASN A 92 -16.09 -11.65 -3.27
N GLN A 93 -16.49 -10.90 -4.29
CA GLN A 93 -16.94 -11.45 -5.57
C GLN A 93 -15.81 -12.24 -6.23
N ARG A 94 -14.60 -11.68 -6.30
CA ARG A 94 -13.42 -12.37 -6.85
C ARG A 94 -13.07 -13.63 -6.03
N LEU A 95 -13.12 -13.57 -4.69
CA LEU A 95 -12.91 -14.75 -3.83
C LEU A 95 -13.92 -15.85 -4.12
N THR A 96 -15.19 -15.49 -4.30
CA THR A 96 -16.27 -16.44 -4.63
C THR A 96 -16.01 -17.12 -5.97
N GLN A 97 -15.59 -16.35 -6.98
CA GLN A 97 -15.26 -16.88 -8.30
C GLN A 97 -14.03 -17.79 -8.26
N LEU A 98 -12.98 -17.42 -7.51
CA LEU A 98 -11.79 -18.25 -7.29
C LEU A 98 -12.13 -19.54 -6.54
N ALA A 99 -12.99 -19.47 -5.52
CA ALA A 99 -13.47 -20.66 -4.80
C ALA A 99 -14.29 -21.59 -5.72
N GLY A 100 -15.15 -21.02 -6.57
CA GLY A 100 -15.86 -21.77 -7.61
C GLY A 100 -14.91 -22.46 -8.59
N ALA A 101 -13.89 -21.75 -9.08
CA ALA A 101 -12.86 -22.31 -9.95
C ALA A 101 -12.09 -23.44 -9.25
N LYS A 102 -11.72 -23.24 -7.97
CA LYS A 102 -11.05 -24.26 -7.14
C LYS A 102 -11.86 -25.55 -7.04
N MET A 103 -13.17 -25.44 -6.80
CA MET A 103 -14.08 -26.58 -6.73
C MET A 103 -14.23 -27.27 -8.09
N GLN A 104 -14.41 -26.52 -9.18
CA GLN A 104 -14.54 -27.07 -10.53
C GLN A 104 -13.29 -27.85 -10.97
N ARG A 105 -12.11 -27.38 -10.55
CA ARG A 105 -10.84 -28.08 -10.82
C ARG A 105 -10.59 -29.28 -9.90
N GLY A 106 -11.44 -29.50 -8.89
CA GLY A 106 -11.26 -30.58 -7.92
C GLY A 106 -10.02 -30.39 -7.06
N CYS A 107 -9.60 -29.15 -6.80
CA CYS A 107 -8.43 -28.86 -5.98
C CYS A 107 -8.70 -29.31 -4.54
N THR A 108 -8.10 -30.44 -4.16
CA THR A 108 -7.96 -30.81 -2.76
C THR A 108 -6.89 -29.91 -2.13
N TYR A 109 -6.98 -29.63 -0.83
CA TYR A 109 -5.92 -28.93 -0.10
C TYR A 109 -4.68 -29.84 -0.04
N ALA A 110 -3.96 -29.95 -1.15
CA ALA A 110 -2.64 -30.54 -1.20
C ALA A 110 -1.68 -29.43 -0.80
N TYR A 111 -1.41 -29.31 0.50
CA TYR A 111 -0.15 -28.71 0.93
C TYR A 111 1.05 -29.57 0.50
N GLU A 112 0.85 -30.73 -0.13
CA GLU A 112 1.91 -31.54 -0.71
C GLU A 112 1.43 -32.35 -1.92
N ALA A 113 1.85 -31.95 -3.11
CA ALA A 113 2.30 -32.81 -4.22
C ALA A 113 2.95 -31.90 -5.27
N GLU A 114 4.27 -32.03 -5.41
CA GLU A 114 5.15 -31.15 -6.18
C GLU A 114 5.24 -29.69 -5.70
N ALA A 115 5.90 -29.53 -4.55
CA ALA A 115 6.92 -28.49 -4.53
C ALA A 115 7.85 -28.78 -5.73
N PRO A 116 8.07 -27.85 -6.68
CA PRO A 116 9.19 -28.00 -7.60
C PRO A 116 10.40 -28.24 -6.71
N ALA A 117 11.19 -29.28 -7.02
CA ALA A 117 12.40 -29.62 -6.30
C ALA A 117 13.05 -28.31 -5.87
N GLN A 118 13.12 -28.08 -4.55
CA GLN A 118 13.81 -26.92 -4.02
C GLN A 118 15.22 -27.03 -4.59
N GLN A 119 15.48 -26.29 -5.67
CA GLN A 119 16.84 -25.96 -5.99
C GLN A 119 17.35 -25.36 -4.69
N PRO A 120 18.45 -25.88 -4.12
CA PRO A 120 18.98 -25.31 -2.90
C PRO A 120 19.05 -23.82 -3.18
N TYR A 121 18.28 -23.06 -2.41
CA TYR A 121 18.30 -21.61 -2.50
C TYR A 121 19.76 -21.28 -2.24
N ALA A 122 20.50 -21.03 -3.34
CA ALA A 122 21.79 -20.42 -3.23
C ALA A 122 21.44 -19.11 -2.53
N PRO A 123 21.89 -18.90 -1.28
CA PRO A 123 21.63 -17.63 -0.63
C PRO A 123 22.01 -16.56 -1.65
N PRO A 124 21.18 -15.51 -1.86
CA PRO A 124 21.56 -14.39 -2.70
C PRO A 124 22.96 -14.09 -2.25
N ARG A 125 23.93 -14.17 -3.19
CA ARG A 125 25.33 -13.93 -2.87
C ARG A 125 25.30 -12.70 -1.99
N ALA A 126 25.66 -12.86 -0.72
CA ALA A 126 25.68 -11.76 0.22
C ALA A 126 26.38 -10.66 -0.56
N TYR A 127 25.68 -9.55 -0.78
CA TYR A 127 26.19 -8.46 -1.60
C TYR A 127 27.64 -8.27 -1.16
N ALA A 128 28.57 -8.72 -2.00
CA ALA A 128 29.96 -8.58 -1.68
C ALA A 128 30.15 -7.10 -1.92
N PRO A 129 30.35 -6.27 -0.87
CA PRO A 129 30.72 -4.91 -1.13
C PRO A 129 31.93 -4.99 -2.05
N ASP A 130 31.80 -4.40 -3.24
CA ASP A 130 32.85 -4.38 -4.23
C ASP A 130 34.11 -3.84 -3.55
N GLY A 131 35.07 -4.73 -3.29
CA GLY A 131 36.36 -4.41 -2.72
C GLY A 131 36.32 -3.81 -1.31
N PRO A 132 37.50 -3.55 -0.71
CA PRO A 132 37.58 -2.87 0.55
C PRO A 132 37.09 -1.43 0.35
N ALA A 133 35.83 -1.16 0.73
CA ALA A 133 35.41 0.19 1.08
C ALA A 133 36.45 0.73 2.05
N SER A 134 37.15 1.78 1.63
CA SER A 134 38.25 2.41 2.36
C SER A 134 37.81 2.65 3.80
N ALA A 135 38.72 2.51 4.76
CA ALA A 135 38.43 2.72 6.18
C ALA A 135 37.72 4.07 6.47
N SER A 136 37.84 5.05 5.56
CA SER A 136 37.10 6.31 5.57
C SER A 136 35.59 6.18 5.32
N ALA A 137 35.13 5.33 4.41
CA ALA A 137 33.70 5.20 4.08
C ALA A 137 32.88 4.66 5.26
N ARG A 138 33.39 3.62 5.94
CA ARG A 138 32.77 3.08 7.15
C ARG A 138 32.74 4.07 8.31
N SER A 139 33.68 5.02 8.33
CA SER A 139 33.69 6.07 9.36
C SER A 139 32.60 7.11 9.13
N VAL A 140 32.25 7.41 7.88
CA VAL A 140 31.21 8.40 7.53
C VAL A 140 29.84 7.85 7.90
N ASP A 141 29.54 6.60 7.53
CA ASP A 141 28.26 5.95 7.86
C ASP A 141 28.04 5.86 9.38
N ALA A 142 29.08 5.48 10.14
CA ALA A 142 29.01 5.43 11.59
C ALA A 142 28.81 6.82 12.23
N GLN A 143 29.37 7.88 11.65
CA GLN A 143 29.18 9.26 12.11
C GLN A 143 27.75 9.77 11.81
N LEU A 144 27.17 9.37 10.68
CA LEU A 144 25.78 9.68 10.32
C LEU A 144 24.77 9.00 11.25
N ASP A 145 25.01 7.73 11.61
CA ASP A 145 24.18 6.99 12.56
C ASP A 145 24.17 7.62 13.95
N GLU A 146 25.32 8.10 14.42
CA GLU A 146 25.40 8.80 15.70
C GLU A 146 24.73 10.18 15.64
N LEU A 147 24.89 10.90 14.53
CA LEU A 147 24.20 12.18 14.32
C LEU A 147 22.67 12.03 14.37
N ASN A 148 22.14 10.95 13.78
CA ASN A 148 20.72 10.63 13.79
C ASN A 148 20.18 10.36 15.21
N ARG A 149 21.02 9.83 16.12
CA ARG A 149 20.60 9.56 17.51
C ARG A 149 20.57 10.79 18.39
N MET A 150 21.37 11.81 18.11
CA MET A 150 21.51 12.98 18.98
C MET A 150 20.29 13.94 19.00
N GLN A 151 19.24 13.67 18.20
CA GLN A 151 17.99 14.46 18.13
C GLN A 151 18.21 15.98 18.15
N LEU A 152 19.12 16.45 17.29
CA LEU A 152 19.48 17.86 17.21
C LEU A 152 18.39 18.69 16.50
N PRO A 153 18.27 19.99 16.80
CA PRO A 153 17.44 20.89 16.01
C PRO A 153 17.90 20.90 14.54
N TYR A 154 16.94 20.96 13.62
CA TYR A 154 17.13 20.67 12.19
C TYR A 154 18.28 21.44 11.52
N GLU A 155 18.43 22.73 11.83
CA GLU A 155 19.50 23.57 11.29
C GLU A 155 20.91 23.08 11.68
N GLU A 156 21.07 22.63 12.92
CA GLU A 156 22.35 22.13 13.43
C GLU A 156 22.64 20.72 12.89
N TYR A 157 21.62 19.89 12.77
CA TYR A 157 21.70 18.59 12.13
C TYR A 157 22.18 18.73 10.66
N GLN A 158 21.58 19.65 9.90
CA GLN A 158 21.96 19.87 8.51
C GLN A 158 23.40 20.37 8.35
N ARG A 159 23.87 21.26 9.23
CA ARG A 159 25.27 21.73 9.19
C ARG A 159 26.23 20.56 9.37
N ARG A 160 26.02 19.75 10.40
CA ARG A 160 26.87 18.58 10.72
C ARG A 160 26.79 17.51 9.65
N TYR A 161 25.62 17.28 9.06
CA TYR A 161 25.44 16.35 7.96
C TYR A 161 26.31 16.74 6.75
N ARG A 162 26.34 18.03 6.40
CA ARG A 162 27.17 18.55 5.30
C ARG A 162 28.67 18.42 5.60
N GLU A 163 29.08 18.72 6.84
CA GLU A 163 30.46 18.53 7.28
C GLU A 163 30.91 17.06 7.18
N ILE A 164 30.04 16.10 7.57
CA ILE A 164 30.34 14.66 7.53
C ILE A 164 30.34 14.13 6.08
N THR A 165 29.45 14.62 5.22
CA THR A 165 29.33 14.17 3.82
C THR A 165 30.19 14.96 2.82
N GLY A 166 30.84 16.05 3.27
CA GLY A 166 31.72 16.88 2.46
C GLY A 166 31.00 17.76 1.42
N GLN A 167 29.73 18.10 1.67
CA GLN A 167 28.88 18.92 0.78
C GLN A 167 28.84 20.41 1.15
#